data_AF-A0A9D7RR38-F1
#
_entry.id   AF-A0A9D7RR38-F1
#
_cell.length_a   1.000
_cell.length_b   1.000
_cell.length_c   1.000
_cell.angle_alpha   90.00
_cell.angle_beta   90.00
_cell.angle_gamma   90.00
#
_symmetry.space_group_name_H-M   'P 1'
#
loop_
_entity.id
_entity.type
_entity.pdbx_description
1 polymer ?
#
loop_
_entity_poly.entity_id
_entity_poly.type
_entity_poly.pdbx_seq_one_letter_code
_entity_poly.pdbx_strand_id
1 'polypeptide(L)'
;MEVTLVMLHAIHVGTSKTRQMSAMKPAGGIRTSKQALHYLMMVKEELGPEWLDNHWFRFGASSLANDILMQLQKEADGHYQSGDYFSID
;
A
#
# COMPACT_ATOMS: atom_id res chain seq x y z
N MET A 1 9.11 -6.83 2.55
CA MET A 1 8.36 -6.04 3.56
C MET A 1 9.20 -5.66 4.76
N GLU A 2 10.24 -6.43 5.13
CA GLU A 2 11.13 -6.12 6.27
C GLU A 2 11.68 -4.68 6.27
N VAL A 3 12.26 -4.21 5.15
CA VAL A 3 12.78 -2.84 5.03
C VAL A 3 11.70 -1.80 5.33
N THR A 4 10.47 -2.03 4.86
CA THR A 4 9.36 -1.12 5.12
C THR A 4 9.01 -1.06 6.60
N LEU A 5 9.00 -2.20 7.31
CA LEU A 5 8.75 -2.20 8.76
C LEU A 5 9.81 -1.40 9.51
N VAL A 6 11.10 -1.56 9.16
CA VAL A 6 12.19 -0.78 9.75
C VAL A 6 12.00 0.72 9.50
N MET A 7 11.60 1.11 8.29
CA MET A 7 11.32 2.51 7.96
C MET A 7 10.11 3.07 8.71
N LEU A 8 9.03 2.29 8.82
CA LEU A 8 7.85 2.69 9.60
C LEU A 8 8.21 2.88 11.08
N HIS A 9 8.98 1.96 11.66
CA HIS A 9 9.46 2.10 13.03
C HIS A 9 10.34 3.34 13.21
N ALA A 10 11.22 3.64 12.25
CA ALA A 10 12.02 4.86 12.27
C ALA A 10 11.16 6.14 12.22
N ILE A 11 10.08 6.13 11.43
CA ILE A 11 9.10 7.23 11.38
C ILE A 11 8.42 7.37 12.74
N HIS A 12 7.95 6.28 13.35
CA HIS A 12 7.32 6.29 14.67
C HIS A 12 8.23 6.93 15.73
N VAL A 13 9.49 6.46 15.82
CA VAL A 13 10.47 7.01 16.76
C VAL A 13 10.81 8.47 16.44
N GLY A 14 10.86 8.85 15.16
CA GLY A 14 11.05 10.23 14.74
C GLY A 14 9.91 11.14 15.20
N THR A 15 8.68 10.77 14.89
CA THR A 15 7.48 11.57 15.19
C THR A 15 7.22 11.68 16.69
N SER A 16 7.49 10.63 17.48
CA SER A 16 7.36 10.72 18.95
C SER A 16 8.31 11.76 19.57
N LYS A 17 9.50 11.97 18.99
CA LYS A 17 10.48 12.96 19.45
C LYS A 17 10.21 14.37 18.93
N THR A 18 9.88 14.50 17.64
CA THR A 18 9.77 15.82 16.98
C THR A 18 8.35 16.37 16.94
N ARG A 19 7.35 15.51 17.17
CA ARG A 19 5.92 15.78 16.92
C ARG A 19 5.61 16.17 15.46
N GLN A 20 6.52 15.87 14.54
CA GLN A 20 6.34 16.08 13.10
C GLN A 20 6.07 14.74 12.40
N MET A 21 5.05 14.71 11.54
CA MET A 21 4.71 13.53 10.76
C MET A 21 5.60 13.43 9.52
N SER A 22 6.02 12.20 9.19
CA SER A 22 6.76 11.88 7.98
C SER A 22 5.99 10.87 7.14
N ALA A 23 5.93 11.09 5.84
CA ALA A 23 5.24 10.20 4.90
C ALA A 23 6.08 8.97 4.53
N MET A 24 5.41 7.87 4.18
CA MET A 24 6.04 6.63 3.70
C MET A 24 5.54 6.28 2.29
N LYS A 25 6.49 5.94 1.40
CA LYS A 25 6.19 5.50 0.03
C LYS A 25 6.98 4.24 -0.31
N PRO A 26 6.49 3.02 0.02
CA PRO A 26 7.13 1.80 -0.43
C PRO A 26 7.01 1.70 -1.96
N ALA A 27 8.11 1.33 -2.63
CA ALA A 27 8.17 1.23 -4.08
C ALA A 27 8.86 -0.06 -4.52
N GLY A 28 8.42 -0.56 -5.68
CA GLY A 28 9.00 -1.74 -6.33
C GLY A 28 8.47 -3.07 -5.80
N GLY A 29 8.08 -3.96 -6.71
CA GLY A 29 7.70 -5.34 -6.38
C GLY A 29 6.32 -5.54 -5.73
N ILE A 30 5.55 -4.49 -5.47
CA ILE A 30 4.18 -4.57 -4.96
C ILE A 30 3.26 -4.79 -6.16
N ARG A 31 2.75 -6.01 -6.31
CA ARG A 31 2.02 -6.42 -7.53
C ARG A 31 0.55 -6.77 -7.29
N THR A 32 0.18 -7.10 -6.06
CA THR A 32 -1.18 -7.59 -5.75
C THR A 32 -1.85 -6.82 -4.64
N SER A 33 -3.17 -6.71 -4.72
CA SER A 33 -4.10 -6.21 -3.71
C SER A 33 -3.86 -6.85 -2.34
N LYS A 34 -3.64 -8.16 -2.28
CA LYS A 34 -3.30 -8.86 -1.03
C LYS A 34 -1.98 -8.36 -0.43
N GLN A 35 -0.95 -8.14 -1.25
CA GLN A 35 0.30 -7.55 -0.77
C GLN A 35 0.06 -6.13 -0.27
N ALA A 36 -0.69 -5.31 -1.02
CA ALA A 36 -1.03 -3.95 -0.62
C ALA A 36 -1.77 -3.90 0.73
N LEU A 37 -2.70 -4.85 0.98
CA LEU A 37 -3.36 -4.98 2.29
C LEU A 37 -2.36 -5.23 3.42
N HIS A 38 -1.35 -6.09 3.21
CA HIS A 38 -0.32 -6.29 4.24
C HIS A 38 0.48 -5.02 4.53
N TYR A 39 0.76 -4.19 3.51
CA TYR A 39 1.38 -2.88 3.72
C TYR A 39 0.51 -1.93 4.53
N LEU A 40 -0.77 -1.80 4.17
CA LEU A 40 -1.71 -0.96 4.91
C LEU A 40 -1.87 -1.43 6.35
N MET A 41 -1.88 -2.74 6.59
CA MET A 41 -1.90 -3.32 7.93
C MET A 41 -0.65 -2.93 8.72
N MET A 42 0.55 -3.05 8.14
CA MET A 42 1.78 -2.63 8.83
C MET A 42 1.77 -1.14 9.17
N VAL A 43 1.29 -0.28 8.28
CA VAL A 43 1.17 1.17 8.54
C VAL A 43 0.22 1.40 9.72
N LYS A 44 -0.94 0.75 9.70
CA LYS A 44 -1.95 0.88 10.76
C LYS A 44 -1.40 0.46 12.12
N GLU A 45 -0.70 -0.67 12.18
CA GLU A 45 -0.19 -1.23 13.44
C GLU A 45 1.02 -0.47 13.98
N GLU A 46 1.94 -0.02 13.11
CA GLU A 46 3.16 0.65 13.55
C GLU A 46 2.99 2.17 13.76
N LEU A 47 2.18 2.82 12.92
CA LEU A 47 2.04 4.29 12.92
C LEU A 47 0.65 4.77 13.36
N GLY A 48 -0.40 3.97 13.16
CA GLY A 48 -1.77 4.36 13.46
C GLY A 48 -2.60 4.76 12.23
N PRO A 49 -3.93 4.90 12.40
CA PRO A 49 -4.87 5.18 11.31
C PRO A 49 -4.65 6.54 10.63
N GLU A 50 -4.08 7.51 11.31
CA GLU A 50 -3.79 8.85 10.78
C GLU A 50 -2.75 8.85 9.66
N TRP A 51 -1.92 7.81 9.55
CA TRP A 51 -1.01 7.59 8.42
C TRP A 51 -1.69 6.89 7.22
N LEU A 52 -2.92 6.40 7.36
CA LEU A 52 -3.71 5.82 6.26
C LEU A 52 -4.42 6.91 5.44
N ASP A 53 -3.67 7.95 5.10
CA ASP A 53 -4.10 9.06 4.26
C ASP A 53 -3.14 9.22 3.07
N ASN A 54 -3.64 9.72 1.94
CA ASN A 54 -2.84 9.87 0.70
C ASN A 54 -1.65 10.83 0.83
N HIS A 55 -1.66 11.71 1.83
CA HIS A 55 -0.57 12.61 2.15
C HIS A 55 0.57 11.88 2.87
N TRP A 56 0.22 10.93 3.73
CA TRP A 56 1.16 10.23 4.62
C TRP A 56 1.58 8.85 4.11
N PHE A 57 0.80 8.23 3.23
CA PHE A 57 1.13 6.93 2.66
C PHE A 57 0.74 6.81 1.19
N ARG A 58 1.66 6.30 0.36
CA ARG A 58 1.39 5.97 -1.05
C ARG A 58 2.11 4.73 -1.52
N PHE A 59 1.52 4.01 -2.47
CA PHE A 59 2.21 2.95 -3.20
C PHE A 59 3.01 3.51 -4.38
N GLY A 60 4.28 3.11 -4.48
CA GLY A 60 5.07 3.24 -5.70
C GLY A 60 5.01 1.95 -6.51
N ALA A 61 3.94 1.75 -7.27
CA ALA A 61 3.70 0.52 -8.03
C ALA A 61 3.13 0.83 -9.42
N SER A 62 3.46 0.00 -10.42
CA SER A 62 2.85 0.04 -11.74
C SER A 62 1.74 -1.02 -11.85
N SER A 63 2.12 -2.30 -11.82
CA SER A 63 1.20 -3.44 -11.96
C SER A 63 0.12 -3.59 -10.87
N LEU A 64 0.28 -2.96 -9.70
CA LEU A 64 -0.70 -3.06 -8.60
C LEU A 64 -2.08 -2.51 -8.99
N ALA A 65 -2.12 -1.44 -9.79
CA ALA A 65 -3.38 -0.82 -10.18
C ALA A 65 -4.29 -1.80 -10.93
N ASN A 66 -3.71 -2.57 -11.86
CA ASN A 66 -4.44 -3.55 -12.64
C ASN A 66 -4.94 -4.71 -11.77
N ASP A 67 -4.14 -5.22 -10.82
CA ASP A 67 -4.62 -6.25 -9.89
C ASP A 67 -5.81 -5.76 -9.05
N ILE A 68 -5.78 -4.51 -8.58
CA ILE A 68 -6.89 -3.91 -7.83
C ILE A 68 -8.15 -3.81 -8.70
N LEU A 69 -8.03 -3.34 -9.94
CA LEU A 69 -9.16 -3.26 -10.88
C LEU A 69 -9.75 -4.65 -11.16
N MET A 70 -8.91 -5.68 -11.34
CA MET A 70 -9.36 -7.06 -11.50
C MET A 70 -10.13 -7.57 -10.27
N GLN A 71 -9.67 -7.26 -9.05
CA GLN A 71 -10.39 -7.67 -7.84
C GLN A 71 -11.74 -6.96 -7.71
N LEU A 72 -11.80 -5.66 -8.01
CA LEU A 72 -13.05 -4.89 -7.99
C LEU A 72 -14.06 -5.42 -9.01
N GLN A 73 -13.62 -5.75 -10.23
CA GLN A 73 -14.50 -6.31 -11.25
C GLN A 73 -15.00 -7.69 -10.86
N LYS A 74 -14.13 -8.52 -10.27
CA LYS A 74 -14.53 -9.83 -9.75
C LYS A 74 -15.56 -9.70 -8.63
N GLU A 75 -15.41 -8.73 -7.73
CA GLU A 75 -16.36 -8.47 -6.65
C GLU A 75 -17.72 -8.01 -7.20
N ALA A 76 -17.72 -7.19 -8.26
CA ALA A 76 -18.95 -6.70 -8.89
C ALA A 76 -19.70 -7.79 -9.68
N ASP A 77 -18.98 -8.58 -10.49
CA ASP A 77 -19.61 -9.49 -11.46
C ASP A 77 -19.59 -10.96 -11.04
N GLY A 78 -18.80 -11.32 -10.02
CA GLY A 78 -18.59 -12.70 -9.56
C GLY A 78 -17.66 -13.55 -10.41
N HIS A 79 -17.12 -13.02 -11.51
CA HIS A 79 -16.31 -13.76 -12.49
C HIS A 79 -14.87 -13.22 -12.57
N TYR A 80 -13.91 -14.11 -12.80
CA TYR A 80 -12.54 -13.72 -13.08
C TYR A 80 -12.41 -13.22 -14.52
N GLN A 81 -11.84 -12.02 -14.68
CA GLN A 81 -11.59 -11.41 -15.98
C GLN A 81 -10.22 -11.82 -16.53
N SER A 82 -10.06 -11.82 -17.86
CA SER A 82 -8.72 -11.94 -18.47
C SER A 82 -7.87 -10.71 -18.11
N GLY A 83 -6.57 -10.91 -17.91
CA GLY A 83 -5.61 -9.82 -17.76
C GLY A 83 -5.56 -8.92 -18.99
N ASP A 84 -5.96 -9.42 -20.17
CA ASP A 84 -5.94 -8.69 -21.43
C ASP A 84 -6.92 -7.50 -21.48
N TYR A 85 -7.90 -7.45 -20.57
CA TYR A 85 -8.86 -6.33 -20.48
C TYR A 85 -8.31 -5.13 -19.71
N PHE A 86 -7.13 -5.25 -19.10
CA PHE A 86 -6.51 -4.21 -18.27
C PHE A 86 -5.21 -3.71 -18.92
N SER A 87 -4.73 -2.54 -18.51
CA SER A 87 -3.54 -1.94 -19.14
C SER A 87 -2.30 -2.82 -18.93
N ILE A 88 -1.27 -2.65 -19.77
CA ILE A 88 -0.01 -3.42 -19.70
C ILE A 88 1.08 -2.63 -18.93
N ASP A 89 0.71 -1.53 -18.28
CA ASP A 89 1.65 -0.59 -17.64
C ASP A 89 2.45 -1.18 -16.47
#